data_AF-A0A948PNK3-F1
#
_entry.id   AF-A0A948PNK3-F1
#
_cell.length_a   1.000
_cell.length_b   1.000
_cell.length_c   1.000
_cell.angle_alpha   90.00
_cell.angle_beta   90.00
_cell.angle_gamma   90.00
#
_symmetry.space_group_name_H-M   'P 1'
#
loop_
_entity.id
_entity.type
_entity.pdbx_description
1 polymer ?
#
loop_
_entity_poly.entity_id
_entity_poly.type
_entity_poly.pdbx_seq_one_letter_code
_entity_poly.pdbx_strand_id
1 'polypeptide(L)'
;MKKWIPILLIFVVIVVVLFILNQIGMIKTMSADDLKNSIEIVEVKTMWVEKFYQPWPPKLTLVPAISFQVKNISGKPLRYINFNAKFRFRDDYENLGDCFLAAIRGTPIAPGEKSDKILLKSNYGVEGSTKAHFENNPAWRVAECELFATSRGSHFVLMGKYIVSRTIDFEEPAPVGIK
;
A
#
# COMPACT_ATOMS: atom_id res chain seq x y z
N MET A 1 4.70 48.79 -35.45
CA MET A 1 4.57 47.33 -35.72
C MET A 1 5.73 46.47 -35.18
N LYS A 2 6.95 46.98 -34.91
CA LYS A 2 8.13 46.17 -34.49
C LYS A 2 8.15 45.62 -33.05
N LYS A 3 7.33 46.12 -32.12
CA LYS A 3 7.36 45.70 -30.70
C LYS A 3 6.77 44.31 -30.42
N TRP A 4 6.05 43.72 -31.37
CA TRP A 4 5.37 42.43 -31.21
C TRP A 4 6.24 41.23 -31.63
N ILE A 5 7.24 41.47 -32.49
CA ILE A 5 8.19 40.47 -32.97
C ILE A 5 8.97 39.77 -31.83
N PRO A 6 9.55 40.50 -30.85
CA PRO A 6 10.25 39.84 -29.74
C PRO A 6 9.31 39.04 -28.83
N ILE A 7 8.06 39.49 -28.65
CA ILE A 7 7.05 38.79 -27.84
C ILE A 7 6.67 37.47 -28.52
N LEU A 8 6.50 37.49 -29.84
CA LEU A 8 6.15 36.31 -30.62
C LEU A 8 7.28 35.27 -30.63
N LEU A 9 8.54 35.73 -30.71
CA LEU A 9 9.72 34.87 -30.59
C LEU A 9 9.83 34.21 -29.21
N ILE A 10 9.59 34.96 -28.13
CA ILE A 10 9.57 34.40 -26.76
C ILE A 10 8.47 33.34 -26.62
N PHE A 11 7.28 33.60 -27.16
CA PHE A 11 6.17 32.64 -27.12
C PHE A 11 6.51 31.35 -27.87
N VAL A 12 7.12 31.44 -29.06
CA VAL A 12 7.56 30.26 -29.82
C VAL A 12 8.61 29.47 -29.04
N VAL A 13 9.59 30.14 -28.43
CA VAL A 13 10.60 29.47 -27.59
C VAL A 13 9.95 28.74 -26.41
N ILE A 14 8.99 29.37 -25.73
CA ILE A 14 8.26 28.73 -24.63
C ILE A 14 7.51 27.50 -25.12
N VAL A 15 6.81 27.57 -26.26
CA VAL A 15 6.10 26.42 -26.84
C VAL A 15 7.04 25.28 -27.21
N VAL A 16 8.19 25.59 -27.80
CA VAL A 16 9.21 24.58 -28.14
C VAL A 16 9.80 23.93 -26.88
N VAL A 17 10.10 24.73 -25.85
CA VAL A 17 10.59 24.21 -24.56
C VAL A 17 9.54 23.30 -23.91
N LEU A 18 8.27 23.72 -23.88
CA LEU A 18 7.18 22.89 -23.34
C LEU A 18 6.98 21.60 -24.15
N PHE A 19 7.12 21.65 -25.47
CA PHE A 19 7.06 20.46 -26.33
C PHE A 19 8.19 19.48 -26.02
N ILE A 20 9.43 19.98 -25.88
CA ILE A 20 10.60 19.17 -25.51
C ILE A 20 10.42 18.57 -24.11
N LEU A 21 9.97 19.36 -23.12
CA LEU A 21 9.71 18.88 -21.75
C LEU A 21 8.60 17.81 -21.69
N ASN A 22 7.58 17.91 -22.55
CA ASN A 22 6.55 16.89 -22.70
C ASN A 22 7.11 15.59 -23.31
N GLN A 23 7.98 15.69 -24.32
CA GLN A 23 8.63 14.54 -24.94
C GLN A 23 9.59 13.82 -23.99
N ILE A 24 10.30 14.55 -23.14
CA ILE A 24 11.20 14.00 -22.10
C ILE A 24 10.39 13.41 -20.93
N GLY A 25 9.06 13.55 -20.93
CA GLY A 25 8.17 12.91 -19.95
C GLY A 25 8.17 13.60 -18.58
N MET A 26 8.73 14.81 -18.46
CA MET A 26 8.65 15.58 -17.21
C MET A 26 7.22 16.09 -16.90
N ILE A 27 6.34 16.10 -17.91
CA ILE A 27 4.96 16.62 -17.79
C ILE A 27 3.91 15.50 -17.72
N LYS A 28 4.26 14.26 -18.10
CA LYS A 28 3.28 13.16 -18.10
C LYS A 28 3.10 12.59 -16.69
N THR A 29 1.91 12.80 -16.12
CA THR A 29 1.46 12.05 -14.95
C THR A 29 1.25 10.59 -15.34
N MET A 30 1.63 9.66 -14.47
CA MET A 30 1.46 8.24 -14.74
C MET A 30 -0.04 7.89 -14.74
N SER A 31 -0.52 7.28 -15.82
CA SER A 31 -1.90 6.82 -15.89
C SER A 31 -2.12 5.58 -15.02
N ALA A 32 -3.39 5.19 -14.81
CA ALA A 32 -3.75 3.98 -14.09
C ALA A 32 -3.23 2.71 -14.79
N ASP A 33 -3.34 2.64 -16.11
CA ASP A 33 -2.87 1.50 -16.90
C ASP A 33 -1.35 1.42 -16.92
N ASP A 34 -0.67 2.57 -17.04
CA ASP A 34 0.79 2.64 -16.93
C ASP A 34 1.25 2.15 -15.55
N LEU A 35 0.59 2.59 -14.47
CA LEU A 35 0.89 2.15 -13.11
C LEU A 35 0.75 0.65 -12.95
N LYS A 36 -0.36 0.07 -13.45
CA LYS A 36 -0.62 -1.37 -13.38
C LYS A 36 0.45 -2.18 -14.11
N ASN A 37 0.89 -1.71 -15.26
CA ASN A 37 1.88 -2.38 -16.09
C ASN A 37 3.34 -2.09 -15.67
N SER A 38 3.55 -1.16 -14.74
CA SER A 38 4.88 -0.77 -14.26
C SER A 38 5.26 -1.42 -12.93
N ILE A 39 4.28 -1.97 -12.21
CA ILE A 39 4.45 -2.53 -10.87
C ILE A 39 4.06 -3.99 -10.84
N GLU A 40 4.94 -4.81 -10.29
CA GLU A 40 4.64 -6.17 -9.87
C GLU A 40 4.67 -6.25 -8.33
N ILE A 41 3.60 -6.80 -7.73
CA ILE A 41 3.55 -7.05 -6.28
C ILE A 41 4.16 -8.42 -6.01
N VAL A 42 5.22 -8.46 -5.21
CA VAL A 42 5.99 -9.67 -4.92
C VAL A 42 6.08 -9.93 -3.41
N GLU A 43 6.41 -11.18 -3.04
CA GLU A 43 6.61 -11.59 -1.64
C GLU A 43 5.42 -11.27 -0.72
N VAL A 44 4.21 -11.49 -1.24
CA VAL A 44 2.98 -11.23 -0.49
C VAL A 44 2.83 -12.22 0.66
N LYS A 45 2.67 -11.67 1.87
CA LYS A 45 2.31 -12.39 3.08
C LYS A 45 1.13 -11.70 3.73
N THR A 46 0.07 -12.44 4.02
CA THR A 46 -1.05 -11.96 4.84
C THR A 46 -1.01 -12.62 6.21
N MET A 47 -1.40 -11.88 7.26
CA MET A 47 -1.37 -12.36 8.64
C MET A 47 -2.27 -11.51 9.53
N TRP A 48 -2.40 -11.94 10.78
CA TRP A 48 -3.01 -11.16 11.85
C TRP A 48 -1.93 -10.65 12.77
N VAL A 49 -1.94 -9.36 13.05
CA VAL A 49 -0.93 -8.69 13.88
C VAL A 49 -1.60 -8.04 15.07
N GLU A 50 -0.83 -7.87 16.13
CA GLU A 50 -1.24 -7.10 17.30
C GLU A 50 -1.55 -5.64 16.91
N LYS A 51 -2.72 -5.18 17.34
CA LYS A 51 -3.04 -3.76 17.43
C LYS A 51 -2.97 -3.26 18.88
N PHE A 52 -3.39 -4.11 19.81
CA PHE A 52 -3.39 -3.78 21.23
C PHE A 52 -3.20 -5.07 22.04
N TYR A 53 -2.35 -5.01 23.06
CA TYR A 53 -2.17 -6.08 24.02
C TYR A 53 -2.05 -5.53 25.44
N GLN A 54 -2.73 -6.17 26.37
CA GLN A 54 -2.69 -5.88 27.80
C GLN A 54 -2.70 -7.20 28.58
N PRO A 55 -1.69 -7.46 29.44
CA PRO A 55 -1.64 -8.67 30.25
C PRO A 55 -2.76 -8.77 31.31
N TRP A 56 -3.12 -7.65 31.95
CA TRP A 56 -4.10 -7.64 33.03
C TRP A 56 -4.97 -6.36 33.05
N PRO A 57 -6.32 -6.46 33.04
CA PRO A 57 -7.07 -7.65 32.63
C PRO A 57 -6.67 -8.12 31.21
N PRO A 58 -6.66 -9.44 30.93
CA PRO A 58 -6.20 -9.96 29.64
C PRO A 58 -7.04 -9.42 28.48
N LYS A 59 -6.39 -8.65 27.60
CA LYS A 59 -7.00 -8.14 26.37
C LYS A 59 -5.99 -8.16 25.24
N LEU A 60 -6.37 -8.78 24.12
CA LEU A 60 -5.61 -8.79 22.89
C LEU A 60 -6.54 -8.43 21.73
N THR A 61 -6.18 -7.43 20.94
CA THR A 61 -6.87 -7.07 19.71
C THR A 61 -5.95 -7.36 18.53
N LEU A 62 -6.39 -8.25 17.66
CA LEU A 62 -5.69 -8.59 16.42
C LEU A 62 -6.37 -7.92 15.23
N VAL A 63 -5.58 -7.37 14.31
CA VAL A 63 -6.06 -6.82 13.04
C VAL A 63 -5.46 -7.57 11.86
N PRO A 64 -6.19 -7.74 10.76
CA PRO A 64 -5.60 -8.29 9.56
C PRO A 64 -4.58 -7.33 8.96
N ALA A 65 -3.54 -7.89 8.36
CA ALA A 65 -2.46 -7.16 7.74
C ALA A 65 -1.97 -7.86 6.47
N ILE A 66 -1.41 -7.06 5.56
CA ILE A 66 -0.72 -7.51 4.37
C ILE A 66 0.68 -6.91 4.33
N SER A 67 1.67 -7.78 4.11
CA SER A 67 3.07 -7.43 3.88
C SER A 67 3.43 -7.80 2.46
N PHE A 68 4.11 -6.91 1.74
CA PHE A 68 4.54 -7.17 0.36
C PHE A 68 5.73 -6.28 -0.01
N GLN A 69 6.35 -6.59 -1.15
CA GLN A 69 7.31 -5.74 -1.82
C GLN A 69 6.82 -5.36 -3.21
N VAL A 70 7.36 -4.27 -3.73
CA VAL A 70 7.02 -3.71 -5.04
C VAL A 70 8.24 -3.88 -5.93
N LYS A 71 8.11 -4.61 -7.03
CA LYS A 71 9.14 -4.72 -8.05
C LYS A 71 8.81 -3.78 -9.21
N ASN A 72 9.79 -2.98 -9.62
CA ASN A 72 9.65 -2.14 -10.79
C ASN A 72 9.91 -2.96 -12.07
N ILE A 73 8.88 -3.18 -12.87
CA ILE A 73 8.99 -3.89 -14.15
C ILE A 73 9.02 -2.94 -15.36
N SER A 74 8.97 -1.63 -15.12
CA SER A 74 9.04 -0.62 -16.16
C SER A 74 10.49 -0.20 -16.47
N GLY A 75 10.69 0.45 -17.61
CA GLY A 75 11.97 1.08 -17.97
C GLY A 75 12.25 2.43 -17.28
N LYS A 76 11.39 2.88 -16.35
CA LYS A 76 11.52 4.19 -15.68
C LYS A 76 11.54 4.03 -14.16
N PRO A 77 12.25 4.89 -13.41
CA PRO A 77 12.20 4.85 -11.96
C PRO A 77 10.79 5.13 -11.43
N LEU A 78 10.29 4.30 -10.51
CA LEU A 78 9.01 4.51 -9.85
C LEU A 78 9.13 5.50 -8.70
N ARG A 79 8.23 6.48 -8.67
CA ARG A 79 8.16 7.52 -7.64
C ARG A 79 6.71 7.86 -7.33
N TYR A 80 6.49 8.40 -6.14
CA TYR A 80 5.20 8.94 -5.69
C TYR A 80 4.06 7.91 -5.72
N ILE A 81 4.33 6.67 -5.34
CA ILE A 81 3.34 5.60 -5.28
C ILE A 81 2.75 5.55 -3.87
N ASN A 82 1.42 5.46 -3.79
CA ASN A 82 0.67 5.15 -2.58
C ASN A 82 0.03 3.79 -2.71
N PHE A 83 -0.19 3.17 -1.56
CA PHE A 83 -0.99 1.97 -1.45
C PHE A 83 -2.17 2.22 -0.52
N ASN A 84 -3.30 1.60 -0.86
CA ASN A 84 -4.45 1.49 0.02
C ASN A 84 -4.84 0.02 0.11
N ALA A 85 -5.01 -0.51 1.31
CA ALA A 85 -5.53 -1.85 1.53
C ALA A 85 -6.90 -1.74 2.19
N LYS A 86 -7.91 -2.41 1.62
CA LYS A 86 -9.25 -2.50 2.20
C LYS A 86 -9.45 -3.91 2.73
N PHE A 87 -9.81 -4.02 4.01
CA PHE A 87 -10.00 -5.29 4.67
C PHE A 87 -11.48 -5.49 5.01
N ARG A 88 -11.99 -6.70 4.78
CA ARG A 88 -13.36 -7.07 5.14
C ARG A 88 -13.43 -8.54 5.50
N PHE A 89 -14.47 -8.94 6.21
CA PHE A 89 -14.79 -10.36 6.28
C PHE A 89 -15.37 -10.84 4.96
N ARG A 90 -15.05 -12.09 4.60
CA ARG A 90 -15.66 -12.77 3.46
C ARG A 90 -17.15 -12.93 3.72
N ASP A 91 -17.95 -12.71 2.67
CA ASP A 91 -19.41 -12.86 2.67
C ASP A 91 -20.18 -11.99 3.67
N ASP A 92 -19.57 -10.91 4.17
CA ASP A 92 -20.22 -9.94 5.04
C ASP A 92 -20.02 -8.50 4.55
N TYR A 93 -20.97 -7.65 4.93
CA TYR A 93 -20.92 -6.20 4.77
C TYR A 93 -20.02 -5.54 5.82
N GLU A 94 -19.67 -6.26 6.89
CA GLU A 94 -18.78 -5.76 7.95
C GLU A 94 -17.36 -5.48 7.42
N ASN A 95 -17.00 -4.20 7.43
CA ASN A 95 -15.70 -3.69 7.00
C ASN A 95 -14.72 -3.68 8.18
N LEU A 96 -13.54 -4.28 7.99
CA LEU A 96 -12.48 -4.28 9.00
C LEU A 96 -11.63 -3.00 8.96
N GLY A 97 -11.88 -2.11 8.01
CA GLY A 97 -11.20 -0.83 7.84
C GLY A 97 -10.29 -0.79 6.62
N ASP A 98 -9.57 0.31 6.46
CA ASP A 98 -8.67 0.56 5.36
C ASP A 98 -7.37 1.26 5.79
N CYS A 99 -6.27 0.90 5.14
CA CYS A 99 -4.96 1.44 5.45
C CYS A 99 -4.43 2.17 4.23
N PHE A 100 -4.25 3.49 4.33
CA PHE A 100 -3.56 4.29 3.32
C PHE A 100 -2.10 4.55 3.74
N LEU A 101 -1.17 4.31 2.81
CA LEU A 101 0.25 4.58 3.01
C LEU A 101 0.89 5.20 1.77
N ALA A 102 1.53 6.35 1.95
CA ALA A 102 2.38 6.98 0.95
C ALA A 102 3.77 6.31 0.93
N ALA A 103 3.86 5.09 0.38
CA ALA A 103 5.02 4.22 0.55
C ALA A 103 6.29 4.68 -0.20
N ILE A 104 6.17 5.10 -1.47
CA ILE A 104 7.35 5.41 -2.31
C ILE A 104 7.36 6.91 -2.58
N ARG A 105 8.21 7.65 -1.85
CA ARG A 105 8.30 9.13 -1.91
C ARG A 105 9.73 9.65 -2.04
N GLY A 106 10.57 9.35 -1.05
CA GLY A 106 11.94 9.87 -0.98
C GLY A 106 12.89 9.13 -1.93
N THR A 107 12.88 7.80 -1.87
CA THR A 107 13.77 6.95 -2.66
C THR A 107 13.01 6.33 -3.83
N PRO A 108 13.39 6.62 -5.08
CA PRO A 108 12.80 5.95 -6.25
C PRO A 108 13.20 4.47 -6.28
N ILE A 109 12.35 3.63 -6.87
CA ILE A 109 12.72 2.25 -7.19
C ILE A 109 13.23 2.24 -8.63
N ALA A 110 14.49 1.88 -8.84
CA ALA A 110 15.05 1.81 -10.20
C ALA A 110 14.42 0.65 -10.99
N PRO A 111 14.48 0.68 -12.34
CA PRO A 111 14.04 -0.44 -13.17
C PRO A 111 14.64 -1.79 -12.73
N GLY A 112 13.80 -2.80 -12.56
CA GLY A 112 14.20 -4.15 -12.11
C GLY A 112 14.38 -4.31 -10.60
N GLU A 113 14.47 -3.23 -9.84
CA GLU A 113 14.67 -3.29 -8.38
C GLU A 113 13.38 -3.54 -7.60
N LYS A 114 13.55 -3.92 -6.33
CA LYS A 114 12.48 -4.12 -5.36
C LYS A 114 12.49 -3.01 -4.30
N SER A 115 11.31 -2.68 -3.78
CA SER A 115 11.16 -1.82 -2.62
C SER A 115 11.56 -2.52 -1.31
N ASP A 116 11.69 -1.72 -0.26
CA ASP A 116 11.57 -2.22 1.11
C ASP A 116 10.21 -2.89 1.33
N LYS A 117 10.13 -3.71 2.37
CA LYS A 117 8.90 -4.40 2.77
C LYS A 117 7.87 -3.37 3.26
N ILE A 118 6.70 -3.38 2.63
CA ILE A 118 5.57 -2.53 2.98
C ILE A 118 4.59 -3.35 3.80
N LEU A 119 4.18 -2.83 4.96
CA LEU A 119 3.18 -3.42 5.83
C LEU A 119 1.96 -2.49 5.92
N LEU A 120 0.78 -3.01 5.59
CA LEU A 120 -0.50 -2.33 5.75
C LEU A 120 -1.35 -3.10 6.76
N LYS A 121 -1.87 -2.39 7.77
CA LYS A 121 -2.67 -2.95 8.87
C LYS A 121 -4.04 -2.32 8.90
N SER A 122 -5.07 -3.12 9.12
CA SER A 122 -6.44 -2.61 9.23
C SER A 122 -6.68 -1.77 10.48
N ASN A 123 -7.68 -0.89 10.44
CA ASN A 123 -8.06 -0.06 11.60
C ASN A 123 -8.85 -0.85 12.64
N TYR A 124 -9.65 -1.83 12.21
CA TYR A 124 -10.49 -2.65 13.06
C TYR A 124 -10.11 -4.12 12.93
N GLY A 125 -10.51 -4.89 13.93
CA GLY A 125 -10.11 -6.28 14.07
C GLY A 125 -10.93 -6.96 15.15
N VAL A 126 -10.44 -8.12 15.57
CA VAL A 126 -11.13 -8.97 16.54
C VAL A 126 -10.51 -8.82 17.92
N GLU A 127 -11.35 -8.76 18.93
CA GLU A 127 -10.93 -8.75 20.34
C GLU A 127 -10.96 -10.16 20.92
N GLY A 128 -10.04 -10.41 21.84
CA GLY A 128 -9.89 -11.66 22.56
C GLY A 128 -8.98 -11.44 23.77
N SER A 129 -8.42 -12.52 24.30
CA SER A 129 -7.67 -12.50 25.56
C SER A 129 -6.22 -12.93 25.38
N THR A 130 -6.00 -13.94 24.54
CA THR A 130 -4.70 -14.57 24.30
C THR A 130 -4.58 -15.01 22.85
N LYS A 131 -3.36 -15.29 22.39
CA LYS A 131 -3.11 -15.92 21.08
C LYS A 131 -3.87 -17.24 20.95
N ALA A 132 -3.82 -18.07 21.99
CA ALA A 132 -4.50 -19.36 22.03
C ALA A 132 -6.03 -19.24 21.89
N HIS A 133 -6.65 -18.16 22.39
CA HIS A 133 -8.07 -17.88 22.18
C HIS A 133 -8.38 -17.83 20.67
N PHE A 134 -7.57 -17.12 19.89
CA PHE A 134 -7.79 -16.96 18.46
C PHE A 134 -7.45 -18.22 17.64
N GLU A 135 -6.36 -18.91 17.98
CA GLU A 135 -5.96 -20.16 17.31
C GLU A 135 -7.00 -21.27 17.48
N ASN A 136 -7.64 -21.34 18.65
CA ASN A 136 -8.63 -22.36 18.96
C ASN A 136 -10.07 -21.93 18.67
N ASN A 137 -10.31 -20.69 18.20
CA ASN A 137 -11.67 -20.21 17.93
C ASN A 137 -12.28 -20.93 16.70
N PRO A 138 -13.33 -21.76 16.85
CA PRO A 138 -13.96 -22.43 15.72
C PRO A 138 -14.79 -21.48 14.84
N ALA A 139 -15.19 -20.33 15.38
CA ALA A 139 -15.93 -19.29 14.67
C ALA A 139 -14.99 -18.27 13.98
N TRP A 140 -13.73 -18.66 13.71
CA TRP A 140 -12.78 -17.78 13.04
C TRP A 140 -13.23 -17.45 11.61
N ARG A 141 -13.58 -16.19 11.40
CA ARG A 141 -14.09 -15.71 10.11
C ARG A 141 -12.94 -15.45 9.15
N VAL A 142 -13.15 -15.80 7.89
CA VAL A 142 -12.17 -15.55 6.83
C VAL A 142 -12.20 -14.06 6.48
N ALA A 143 -11.05 -13.40 6.49
CA ALA A 143 -10.90 -12.02 6.04
C ALA A 143 -10.26 -11.95 4.65
N GLU A 144 -10.57 -10.91 3.91
CA GLU A 144 -10.03 -10.60 2.59
C GLU A 144 -9.42 -9.19 2.58
N CYS A 145 -8.37 -9.03 1.78
CA CYS A 145 -7.68 -7.77 1.55
C CYS A 145 -7.71 -7.44 0.05
N GLU A 146 -8.27 -6.29 -0.30
CA GLU A 146 -8.13 -5.71 -1.64
C GLU A 146 -7.01 -4.66 -1.60
N LEU A 147 -5.95 -4.89 -2.36
CA LEU A 147 -4.80 -3.99 -2.44
C LEU A 147 -4.94 -3.08 -3.67
N PHE A 148 -4.87 -1.78 -3.43
CA PHE A 148 -4.90 -0.75 -4.46
C PHE A 148 -3.60 0.04 -4.48
N ALA A 149 -3.20 0.47 -5.66
CA ALA A 149 -2.11 1.43 -5.85
C ALA A 149 -2.64 2.72 -6.48
N THR A 150 -2.00 3.84 -6.15
CA THR A 150 -2.18 5.11 -6.86
C THR A 150 -0.83 5.80 -7.07
N SER A 151 -0.73 6.57 -8.14
CA SER A 151 0.34 7.52 -8.38
C SER A 151 -0.24 8.93 -8.51
N ARG A 152 0.64 9.94 -8.57
CA ARG A 152 0.25 11.34 -8.72
C ARG A 152 -0.64 11.52 -9.96
N GLY A 153 -1.93 11.73 -9.73
CA GLY A 153 -2.94 11.96 -10.76
C GLY A 153 -3.61 10.71 -11.33
N SER A 154 -3.27 9.50 -10.87
CA SER A 154 -3.97 8.27 -11.28
C SER A 154 -5.17 7.98 -10.38
N HIS A 155 -6.19 7.33 -10.93
CA HIS A 155 -7.21 6.67 -10.12
C HIS A 155 -6.63 5.47 -9.36
N PHE A 156 -7.38 4.96 -8.38
CA PHE A 156 -7.04 3.73 -7.68
C PHE A 156 -7.06 2.54 -8.64
N VAL A 157 -5.95 1.82 -8.69
CA VAL A 157 -5.78 0.61 -9.48
C VAL A 157 -5.80 -0.58 -8.55
N LEU A 158 -6.69 -1.54 -8.79
CA LEU A 158 -6.68 -2.81 -8.07
C LEU A 158 -5.45 -3.63 -8.50
N MET A 159 -4.54 -3.86 -7.55
CA MET A 159 -3.33 -4.64 -7.76
C MET A 159 -3.54 -6.13 -7.46
N GLY A 160 -4.44 -6.46 -6.54
CA GLY A 160 -4.74 -7.84 -6.19
C GLY A 160 -5.79 -7.96 -5.11
N LYS A 161 -6.38 -9.17 -5.02
CA LYS A 161 -7.25 -9.58 -3.92
C LYS A 161 -6.62 -10.78 -3.22
N TYR A 162 -6.50 -10.70 -1.90
CA TYR A 162 -5.79 -11.69 -1.11
C TYR A 162 -6.67 -12.19 0.03
N ILE A 163 -6.66 -13.50 0.24
CA ILE A 163 -7.24 -14.09 1.45
C ILE A 163 -6.25 -13.86 2.59
N VAL A 164 -6.74 -13.37 3.73
CA VAL A 164 -5.92 -13.18 4.91
C VAL A 164 -5.68 -14.54 5.57
N SER A 165 -4.41 -14.96 5.65
CA SER A 165 -4.02 -16.19 6.35
C SER A 165 -4.46 -16.15 7.81
N ARG A 166 -4.70 -17.33 8.40
CA ARG A 166 -4.94 -17.47 9.83
C ARG A 166 -3.65 -17.36 10.68
N THR A 167 -2.50 -17.16 10.04
CA THR A 167 -1.23 -16.94 10.74
C THR A 167 -1.32 -15.70 11.65
N ILE A 168 -1.04 -15.89 12.94
CA ILE A 168 -0.94 -14.81 13.92
C ILE A 168 0.54 -14.50 14.14
N ASP A 169 0.94 -13.27 13.81
CA ASP A 169 2.29 -12.75 13.98
C ASP A 169 2.34 -11.91 15.26
N PHE A 170 2.21 -12.61 16.38
CA PHE A 170 2.26 -12.09 17.74
C PHE A 170 2.70 -13.20 18.68
N GLU A 171 3.54 -12.86 19.64
CA GLU A 171 3.91 -13.73 20.76
C GLU A 171 3.66 -12.98 22.06
N GLU A 172 3.03 -13.65 23.01
CA GLU A 172 2.78 -13.08 24.32
C GLU A 172 4.11 -12.92 25.08
N PRO A 173 4.36 -11.77 25.72
CA PRO A 173 5.52 -11.61 26.57
C PRO A 173 5.44 -12.60 27.73
N ALA A 174 6.62 -13.07 28.17
CA ALA A 174 6.71 -13.95 29.33
C ALA A 174 6.05 -13.29 30.56
N PRO A 175 5.36 -14.06 31.42
CA PRO A 175 4.74 -13.53 32.62
C PRO A 175 5.79 -12.84 33.50
N VAL A 176 5.57 -11.56 33.77
CA VAL A 176 6.42 -10.78 34.68
C VAL A 176 6.09 -11.20 36.11
N GLY A 177 6.93 -12.08 36.68
CA GLY A 177 6.93 -12.40 38.11
C GLY A 177 6.23 -13.71 38.49
N ILE A 178 6.96 -14.83 38.36
CA ILE A 178 6.91 -15.90 39.34
C ILE A 178 8.37 -16.25 39.67
N LYS A 179 8.88 -15.64 40.75
CA LYS A 179 9.99 -16.19 41.53
C LYS A 179 9.39 -16.66 42.84
#